data_AF-F6BB86-F1
#
_entry.id   AF-F6BB86-F1
#
_cell.length_a   1.000
_cell.length_b   1.000
_cell.length_c   1.000
_cell.angle_alpha   90.00
_cell.angle_beta   90.00
_cell.angle_gamma   90.00
#
_symmetry.space_group_name_H-M   'P 1'
#
loop_
_entity.id
_entity.type
_entity.pdbx_description
1 polymer ?
#
loop_
_entity_poly.entity_id
_entity_poly.type
_entity_poly.pdbx_seq_one_letter_code
_entity_poly.pdbx_strand_id
1 'polypeptide(L)'
;MIRVVEGKFVGTENDFNKAINTLSQDFKGYLRISVKKNGNFEEGYIFIKNGKIIGYYYTYDKELFGHDAKESIEKLMNSGYLVEIFEYDDEKLNLMQELEPEIFISDPKNIFKEKEEKRDEILNKPISEHKEDVEFLHIALNIPDGKLIKMNVNKDFKNYLKKGYTLVDVFRKVDSEYERGYIIFKDNEPIVGIYECSKGVLLGIDACPYLKKLLDDENAIIDVYEYSPTKVDIILEAYPKALLLKDENEKKKEKYEESKYEKVTKNEEKIDFGNVGETPISSKQNEDRKENINTELENLSREELLKRLNIKPPDENWVENMVRELTFPSESELEELRYKIKERIYNSIKELDGVRDVDVNIRLNCDYDGKIVCEGEVVVKTKKLLGIIKKDINAKEIENKINNTLKAYHYEFDSKIVIKIE
;
A
#
# COMPACT_ATOMS: atom_id res chain seq x y z
N MET A 1 4.73 -2.48 20.02
CA MET A 1 5.96 -2.41 20.84
C MET A 1 6.89 -3.52 20.39
N ILE A 2 7.80 -3.16 19.50
CA ILE A 2 8.86 -4.05 19.02
C ILE A 2 9.78 -4.41 20.20
N ARG A 3 10.25 -5.65 20.23
CA ARG A 3 11.33 -6.07 21.14
C ARG A 3 12.58 -6.33 20.32
N VAL A 4 13.53 -5.40 20.37
CA VAL A 4 14.87 -5.62 19.82
C VAL A 4 15.52 -6.79 20.55
N VAL A 5 15.92 -7.81 19.80
CA VAL A 5 16.61 -8.99 20.35
C VAL A 5 17.94 -8.52 20.96
N GLU A 6 18.22 -8.85 22.22
CA GLU A 6 19.42 -8.30 22.86
C GLU A 6 20.70 -8.94 22.32
N GLY A 7 21.61 -8.08 21.85
CA GLY A 7 22.93 -8.46 21.38
C GLY A 7 23.93 -8.63 22.52
N LYS A 8 25.14 -9.06 22.19
CA LYS A 8 26.25 -9.05 23.14
C LYS A 8 26.73 -7.61 23.31
N PHE A 9 26.65 -7.09 24.53
CA PHE A 9 27.16 -5.75 24.84
C PHE A 9 28.67 -5.66 24.62
N VAL A 10 29.11 -4.65 23.86
CA VAL A 10 30.50 -4.42 23.50
C VAL A 10 31.09 -3.21 24.24
N GLY A 11 30.28 -2.16 24.45
CA GLY A 11 30.74 -0.96 25.13
C GLY A 11 29.82 0.24 24.94
N THR A 12 30.27 1.39 25.45
CA THR A 12 29.54 2.66 25.39
C THR A 12 30.43 3.79 24.87
N GLU A 13 29.84 4.74 24.16
CA GLU A 13 30.49 5.96 23.67
C GLU A 13 29.55 7.17 23.85
N ASN A 14 30.13 8.36 23.98
CA ASN A 14 29.37 9.62 24.13
C ASN A 14 29.32 10.43 22.81
N ASP A 15 29.88 9.87 21.74
CA ASP A 15 29.90 10.46 20.40
C ASP A 15 29.63 9.37 19.36
N PHE A 16 28.61 9.60 18.52
CA PHE A 16 28.18 8.65 17.51
C PHE A 16 29.22 8.39 16.42
N ASN A 17 29.94 9.42 15.98
CA ASN A 17 30.97 9.26 14.94
C ASN A 17 32.15 8.47 15.48
N LYS A 18 32.52 8.68 16.74
CA LYS A 18 33.52 7.88 17.43
C LYS A 18 33.08 6.42 17.57
N ALA A 19 31.83 6.18 17.92
CA ALA A 19 31.26 4.82 18.02
C ALA A 19 31.29 4.08 16.68
N ILE A 20 30.95 4.73 15.56
CA ILE A 20 31.01 4.11 14.23
C ILE A 20 32.46 3.82 13.80
N ASN A 21 33.38 4.77 14.03
CA ASN A 21 34.76 4.64 13.57
C ASN A 21 35.57 3.58 14.33
N THR A 22 35.08 3.10 15.48
CA THR A 22 35.71 2.02 16.26
C THR A 22 35.18 0.63 15.91
N LEU A 23 34.13 0.51 15.10
CA LEU A 23 33.59 -0.78 14.67
C LEU A 23 34.50 -1.45 13.63
N SER A 24 34.61 -2.77 13.70
CA SER A 24 35.31 -3.55 12.68
C SER A 24 34.53 -3.57 11.36
N GLN A 25 35.23 -3.80 10.24
CA GLN A 25 34.60 -3.83 8.92
C GLN A 25 33.57 -4.96 8.75
N ASP A 26 33.70 -6.04 9.51
CA ASP A 26 32.82 -7.21 9.55
C ASP A 26 31.77 -7.15 10.66
N PHE A 27 31.67 -6.00 11.37
CA PHE A 27 30.71 -5.82 12.45
C PHE A 27 29.27 -6.04 11.96
N LYS A 28 28.51 -6.76 12.78
CA LYS A 28 27.07 -6.95 12.63
C LYS A 28 26.38 -6.81 13.97
N GLY A 29 25.33 -6.01 14.04
CA GLY A 29 24.67 -5.69 15.30
C GLY A 29 23.98 -4.34 15.23
N TYR A 30 23.86 -3.65 16.36
CA TYR A 30 23.22 -2.34 16.42
C TYR A 30 23.87 -1.40 17.43
N LEU A 31 23.64 -0.11 17.20
CA LEU A 31 23.92 0.97 18.14
C LEU A 31 22.59 1.42 18.76
N ARG A 32 22.51 1.47 20.09
CA ARG A 32 21.38 2.08 20.81
C ARG A 32 21.79 3.48 21.28
N ILE A 33 20.99 4.47 20.94
CA ILE A 33 21.17 5.88 21.28
C ILE A 33 20.08 6.27 22.26
N SER A 34 20.45 6.65 23.47
CA SER A 34 19.48 6.92 24.54
C SER A 34 19.64 8.33 25.09
N VAL A 35 18.51 9.03 25.28
CA VAL A 35 18.43 10.36 25.89
C VAL A 35 17.41 10.33 27.02
N LYS A 36 17.78 10.88 28.18
CA LYS A 36 16.88 10.91 29.33
C LYS A 36 15.89 12.07 29.20
N LYS A 37 14.58 11.77 29.16
CA LYS A 37 13.49 12.77 29.14
C LYS A 37 12.40 12.39 30.14
N ASN A 38 11.97 13.34 30.97
CA ASN A 38 10.87 13.20 31.93
C ASN A 38 10.90 11.93 32.81
N GLY A 39 12.10 11.43 33.14
CA GLY A 39 12.28 10.22 33.96
C GLY A 39 12.36 8.89 33.19
N ASN A 40 12.12 8.90 31.88
CA ASN A 40 12.27 7.76 30.96
C ASN A 40 13.41 8.00 29.95
N PHE A 41 13.62 7.03 29.05
CA PHE A 41 14.57 7.12 27.94
C PHE A 41 13.83 7.21 26.61
N GLU A 42 14.22 8.17 25.78
CA GLU A 42 13.92 8.21 24.36
C GLU A 42 15.05 7.49 23.62
N GLU A 43 14.71 6.51 22.80
CA GLU A 43 15.69 5.56 22.25
C GLU A 43 15.63 5.47 20.72
N GLY A 44 16.81 5.42 20.12
CA GLY A 44 17.03 5.17 18.70
C GLY A 44 17.98 3.99 18.50
N TYR A 45 17.69 3.14 17.53
CA TYR A 45 18.45 1.94 17.19
C TYR A 45 18.94 2.04 15.75
N ILE A 46 20.24 1.81 15.53
CA ILE A 46 20.87 1.83 14.21
C ILE A 46 21.52 0.47 13.97
N PHE A 47 20.96 -0.30 13.05
CA PHE A 47 21.45 -1.64 12.70
C PHE A 47 22.54 -1.54 11.65
N ILE A 48 23.64 -2.27 11.84
CA ILE A 48 24.83 -2.23 10.99
C ILE A 48 25.21 -3.66 10.60
N LYS A 49 25.59 -3.86 9.35
CA LYS A 49 26.21 -5.10 8.83
C LYS A 49 27.30 -4.75 7.86
N ASN A 50 28.49 -5.30 8.05
CA ASN A 50 29.66 -5.13 7.19
C ASN A 50 29.98 -3.65 6.91
N GLY A 51 30.00 -2.82 7.97
CA GLY A 51 30.27 -1.38 7.88
C GLY A 51 29.18 -0.54 7.21
N LYS A 52 28.01 -1.12 6.90
CA LYS A 52 26.86 -0.42 6.34
C LYS A 52 25.71 -0.38 7.31
N ILE A 53 25.04 0.77 7.40
CA ILE A 53 23.76 0.85 8.11
C ILE A 53 22.71 0.13 7.27
N ILE A 54 22.03 -0.82 7.89
CA ILE A 54 21.02 -1.68 7.27
C ILE A 54 19.64 -1.49 7.89
N GLY A 55 19.46 -0.60 8.87
CA GLY A 55 18.15 -0.38 9.47
C GLY A 55 18.12 0.68 10.57
N TYR A 56 16.94 1.22 10.83
CA TYR A 56 16.67 2.17 11.90
C TYR A 56 15.37 1.81 12.63
N TYR A 57 15.34 2.04 13.93
CA TYR A 57 14.13 1.95 14.75
C TYR A 57 14.16 3.02 15.84
N TYR A 58 13.03 3.71 16.05
CA TYR A 58 12.90 4.76 17.06
C TYR A 58 11.69 4.48 17.94
N THR A 59 11.82 4.72 19.25
CA THR A 59 10.73 4.50 20.22
C THR A 59 10.77 5.49 21.38
N TYR A 60 9.65 6.21 21.57
CA TYR A 60 9.36 7.04 22.74
C TYR A 60 7.87 7.39 22.84
N ASP A 61 7.43 8.49 22.23
CA ASP A 61 6.01 8.90 22.14
C ASP A 61 5.27 8.21 20.99
N LYS A 62 6.04 7.72 20.01
CA LYS A 62 5.62 6.89 18.88
C LYS A 62 6.71 5.88 18.53
N GLU A 63 6.32 4.84 17.80
CA GLU A 63 7.26 3.91 17.16
C GLU A 63 7.43 4.29 15.69
N LEU A 64 8.67 4.30 15.20
CA LEU A 64 9.02 4.55 13.80
C LEU A 64 10.05 3.52 13.33
N PHE A 65 9.99 3.13 12.06
CA PHE A 65 10.83 2.09 11.48
C PHE A 65 11.49 2.58 10.18
N GLY A 66 12.58 1.91 9.79
CA GLY A 66 13.24 2.14 8.50
C GLY A 66 13.60 3.61 8.26
N HIS A 67 13.31 4.12 7.08
CA HIS A 67 13.65 5.51 6.74
C HIS A 67 12.94 6.55 7.62
N ASP A 68 11.73 6.27 8.10
CA ASP A 68 10.94 7.20 8.92
C ASP A 68 11.53 7.38 10.33
N ALA A 69 12.23 6.36 10.84
CA ALA A 69 12.93 6.45 12.12
C ALA A 69 14.17 7.36 12.04
N LYS A 70 14.79 7.48 10.87
CA LYS A 70 16.10 8.13 10.70
C LYS A 70 16.12 9.57 11.21
N GLU A 71 15.15 10.39 10.80
CA GLU A 71 15.10 11.81 11.17
C GLU A 71 14.95 12.00 12.68
N SER A 72 14.18 11.13 13.33
CA SER A 72 13.97 11.16 14.79
C SER A 72 15.24 10.79 15.54
N ILE A 73 15.99 9.79 15.05
CA ILE A 73 17.27 9.39 15.63
C ILE A 73 18.34 10.49 15.42
N GLU A 74 18.38 11.14 14.26
CA GLU A 74 19.29 12.27 14.01
C GLU A 74 19.01 13.45 14.98
N LYS A 75 17.73 13.70 15.32
CA LYS A 75 17.36 14.70 16.33
C LYS A 75 17.86 14.32 17.73
N LEU A 76 17.86 13.04 18.11
CA LEU A 76 18.43 12.57 19.37
C LEU A 76 19.91 12.92 19.49
N MET A 77 20.65 12.76 18.38
CA MET A 77 22.08 13.05 18.32
C MET A 77 22.42 14.55 18.49
N ASN A 78 21.43 15.46 18.47
CA ASN A 78 21.63 16.88 18.74
C ASN A 78 21.45 17.26 20.22
N SER A 79 21.18 16.27 21.08
CA SER A 79 21.01 16.44 22.53
C SER A 79 22.15 15.76 23.31
N GLY A 80 22.14 15.79 24.64
CA GLY A 80 23.09 14.96 25.41
C GLY A 80 22.67 13.49 25.36
N TYR A 81 23.27 12.70 24.47
CA TYR A 81 22.96 11.28 24.26
C TYR A 81 24.08 10.33 24.73
N LEU A 82 23.71 9.08 24.98
CA LEU A 82 24.62 7.95 25.20
C LEU A 82 24.48 6.96 24.04
N VAL A 83 25.58 6.45 23.53
CA VAL A 83 25.60 5.36 22.52
C VAL A 83 26.07 4.08 23.19
N GLU A 84 25.29 3.01 23.06
CA GLU A 84 25.64 1.66 23.48
C GLU A 84 25.77 0.75 22.25
N ILE A 85 26.79 -0.11 22.25
CA ILE A 85 27.16 -0.94 21.10
C ILE A 85 26.84 -2.39 21.42
N PHE A 86 26.07 -3.04 20.54
CA PHE A 86 25.65 -4.44 20.68
C PHE A 86 25.99 -5.24 19.43
N GLU A 87 26.70 -6.35 19.62
CA GLU A 87 27.13 -7.26 18.56
C GLU A 87 26.17 -8.46 18.43
N TYR A 88 25.90 -8.86 17.19
CA TYR A 88 25.14 -10.06 16.84
C TYR A 88 26.03 -11.13 16.21
N ASP A 89 25.60 -12.38 16.31
CA ASP A 89 25.99 -13.43 15.37
C ASP A 89 25.07 -13.42 14.14
N ASP A 90 25.31 -14.29 13.14
CA ASP A 90 24.45 -14.33 11.95
C ASP A 90 23.03 -14.78 12.27
N GLU A 91 22.88 -15.71 13.21
CA GLU A 91 21.58 -16.26 13.60
C GLU A 91 20.70 -15.18 14.23
N LYS A 92 21.24 -14.38 15.15
CA LYS A 92 20.50 -13.27 15.79
C LYS A 92 20.15 -12.16 14.82
N LEU A 93 21.05 -11.83 13.89
CA LEU A 93 20.73 -10.81 12.90
C LEU A 93 19.63 -11.29 11.96
N ASN A 94 19.71 -12.53 11.47
CA ASN A 94 18.68 -13.11 10.62
C ASN A 94 17.34 -13.18 11.36
N LEU A 95 17.34 -13.64 12.61
CA LEU A 95 16.14 -13.67 13.45
C LEU A 95 15.54 -12.27 13.62
N MET A 96 16.37 -11.24 13.85
CA MET A 96 15.87 -9.87 13.94
C MET A 96 15.24 -9.39 12.61
N GLN A 97 15.85 -9.74 11.48
CA GLN A 97 15.34 -9.42 10.14
C GLN A 97 14.04 -10.17 9.79
N GLU A 98 13.86 -11.39 10.32
CA GLU A 98 12.65 -12.19 10.16
C GLU A 98 11.50 -11.68 11.04
N LEU A 99 11.80 -11.35 12.30
CA LEU A 99 10.79 -10.90 13.25
C LEU A 99 10.29 -9.48 12.95
N GLU A 100 11.20 -8.58 12.58
CA GLU A 100 10.92 -7.14 12.48
C GLU A 100 11.51 -6.55 11.18
N PRO A 101 11.05 -7.02 9.99
CA PRO A 101 11.62 -6.63 8.70
C PRO A 101 11.51 -5.12 8.43
N GLU A 102 10.51 -4.45 8.99
CA GLU A 102 10.23 -3.00 8.81
C GLU A 102 11.37 -2.09 9.30
N ILE A 103 12.18 -2.59 10.24
CA ILE A 103 13.37 -1.88 10.74
C ILE A 103 14.43 -1.75 9.64
N PHE A 104 14.53 -2.75 8.76
CA PHE A 104 15.67 -2.91 7.88
C PHE A 104 15.47 -2.20 6.55
N ILE A 105 16.44 -1.35 6.24
CA ILE A 105 16.52 -0.61 4.99
C ILE A 105 17.21 -1.52 3.98
N SER A 106 16.48 -1.88 2.93
CA SER A 106 17.03 -2.63 1.82
C SER A 106 18.20 -1.84 1.21
N ASP A 107 19.45 -2.31 1.39
CA ASP A 107 20.62 -1.64 0.82
C ASP A 107 20.55 -1.69 -0.72
N PRO A 108 20.38 -0.53 -1.40
CA PRO A 108 20.31 -0.50 -2.85
C PRO A 108 21.63 -1.00 -3.46
N LYS A 109 22.78 -0.72 -2.86
CA LYS A 109 24.08 -0.76 -3.56
C LYS A 109 24.72 -2.14 -3.69
N ASN A 110 24.28 -3.15 -2.96
CA ASN A 110 24.77 -4.52 -3.16
C ASN A 110 23.98 -5.32 -4.21
N ILE A 111 22.86 -4.78 -4.69
CA ILE A 111 22.11 -5.36 -5.83
C ILE A 111 22.64 -4.83 -7.17
N PHE A 112 23.19 -3.61 -7.20
CA PHE A 112 23.47 -2.92 -8.47
C PHE A 112 24.81 -3.23 -9.14
N LYS A 113 25.87 -3.64 -8.41
CA LYS A 113 27.17 -3.95 -9.06
C LYS A 113 27.22 -5.29 -9.77
N GLU A 114 26.45 -6.30 -9.33
CA GLU A 114 26.30 -7.56 -10.10
C GLU A 114 25.19 -7.49 -11.16
N LYS A 115 24.31 -6.48 -11.10
CA LYS A 115 23.19 -6.32 -12.06
C LYS A 115 23.44 -5.35 -13.20
N GLU A 116 24.43 -4.45 -13.14
CA GLU A 116 24.75 -3.56 -14.27
C GLU A 116 25.40 -4.31 -15.44
N GLU A 117 26.34 -5.24 -15.19
CA GLU A 117 26.94 -6.02 -16.29
C GLU A 117 25.94 -7.03 -16.91
N LYS A 118 24.91 -7.46 -16.18
CA LYS A 118 23.85 -8.37 -16.69
C LYS A 118 22.67 -7.65 -17.35
N ARG A 119 22.45 -6.35 -17.12
CA ARG A 119 21.26 -5.62 -17.60
C ARG A 119 21.28 -5.35 -19.11
N ASP A 120 22.44 -4.99 -19.65
CA ASP A 120 22.56 -4.71 -21.09
C ASP A 120 22.56 -5.98 -21.95
N GLU A 121 22.88 -7.14 -21.37
CA GLU A 121 22.72 -8.44 -22.04
C GLU A 121 21.27 -8.96 -22.04
N ILE A 122 20.51 -8.73 -20.95
CA ILE A 122 19.15 -9.28 -20.80
C ILE A 122 18.11 -8.52 -21.64
N LEU A 123 18.24 -7.19 -21.78
CA LEU A 123 17.28 -6.39 -22.56
C LEU A 123 17.41 -6.60 -24.09
N ASN A 124 18.51 -7.18 -24.57
CA ASN A 124 18.80 -7.36 -26.00
C ASN A 124 18.89 -8.82 -26.47
N LYS A 125 18.71 -9.80 -25.57
CA LYS A 125 18.73 -11.22 -25.97
C LYS A 125 17.32 -11.75 -26.31
N PRO A 126 17.16 -12.47 -27.43
CA PRO A 126 15.92 -13.17 -27.73
C PRO A 126 15.62 -14.25 -26.69
N ILE A 127 14.33 -14.43 -26.40
CA ILE A 127 13.74 -15.20 -25.28
C ILE A 127 14.17 -16.68 -25.22
N SER A 128 14.84 -17.22 -26.24
CA SER A 128 15.31 -18.61 -26.24
C SER A 128 16.45 -18.93 -25.26
N GLU A 129 17.01 -17.94 -24.55
CA GLU A 129 18.07 -18.13 -23.55
C GLU A 129 17.70 -17.74 -22.11
N HIS A 130 16.45 -17.35 -21.81
CA HIS A 130 15.99 -17.18 -20.42
C HIS A 130 15.66 -18.54 -19.80
N LYS A 131 16.68 -19.31 -19.43
CA LYS A 131 16.54 -20.46 -18.52
C LYS A 131 17.40 -20.23 -17.28
N GLU A 132 16.79 -20.53 -16.13
CA GLU A 132 17.38 -20.68 -14.77
C GLU A 132 17.74 -19.31 -14.15
N ASP A 133 16.89 -18.58 -13.41
CA ASP A 133 16.42 -18.84 -12.04
C ASP A 133 15.35 -17.78 -11.62
N VAL A 134 14.15 -17.77 -12.21
CA VAL A 134 13.05 -16.91 -11.71
C VAL A 134 12.16 -17.75 -10.80
N GLU A 135 12.23 -17.51 -9.50
CA GLU A 135 11.44 -18.22 -8.50
C GLU A 135 10.02 -17.64 -8.42
N PHE A 136 9.02 -18.47 -8.74
CA PHE A 136 7.62 -18.09 -8.66
C PHE A 136 7.11 -18.28 -7.23
N LEU A 137 6.43 -17.27 -6.69
CA LEU A 137 5.81 -17.35 -5.38
C LEU A 137 4.49 -18.14 -5.49
N HIS A 138 4.32 -19.16 -4.65
CA HIS A 138 3.08 -19.91 -4.54
C HIS A 138 2.16 -19.29 -3.48
N ILE A 139 1.65 -18.10 -3.76
CA ILE A 139 0.78 -17.32 -2.87
C ILE A 139 -0.58 -17.08 -3.51
N ALA A 140 -1.64 -16.98 -2.69
CA ALA A 140 -2.95 -16.54 -3.16
C ALA A 140 -2.99 -15.00 -3.18
N LEU A 141 -3.24 -14.43 -4.37
CA LEU A 141 -3.37 -12.99 -4.51
C LEU A 141 -4.75 -12.51 -4.06
N ASN A 142 -4.77 -11.47 -3.24
CA ASN A 142 -5.96 -10.71 -2.89
C ASN A 142 -5.73 -9.26 -3.29
N ILE A 143 -6.06 -8.94 -4.54
CA ILE A 143 -5.98 -7.57 -5.07
C ILE A 143 -7.34 -6.90 -4.86
N PRO A 144 -7.45 -5.84 -4.04
CA PRO A 144 -8.72 -5.17 -3.81
C PRO A 144 -9.39 -4.69 -5.10
N ASP A 145 -10.70 -4.79 -5.18
CA ASP A 145 -11.41 -4.31 -6.38
C ASP A 145 -11.27 -2.79 -6.52
N GLY A 146 -11.01 -2.32 -7.75
CA GLY A 146 -11.04 -0.89 -8.08
C GLY A 146 -12.41 -0.44 -8.58
N LYS A 147 -12.62 0.87 -8.67
CA LYS A 147 -13.83 1.41 -9.33
C LYS A 147 -13.61 1.46 -10.83
N LEU A 148 -14.34 0.66 -11.59
CA LEU A 148 -14.13 0.53 -13.03
C LEU A 148 -14.19 1.89 -13.75
N ILE A 149 -13.13 2.22 -14.49
CA ILE A 149 -13.10 3.35 -15.42
C ILE A 149 -13.55 2.89 -16.79
N LYS A 150 -12.93 1.82 -17.31
CA LYS A 150 -13.22 1.31 -18.65
C LYS A 150 -12.76 -0.14 -18.80
N MET A 151 -13.60 -0.96 -19.42
CA MET A 151 -13.27 -2.35 -19.77
C MET A 151 -12.79 -2.45 -21.20
N ASN A 152 -11.95 -3.46 -21.45
CA ASN A 152 -11.48 -3.88 -22.76
C ASN A 152 -10.95 -2.71 -23.61
N VAL A 153 -10.01 -1.95 -23.04
CA VAL A 153 -9.43 -0.75 -23.66
C VAL A 153 -8.32 -1.04 -24.66
N ASN A 154 -7.97 -2.31 -24.87
CA ASN A 154 -6.86 -2.74 -25.72
C ASN A 154 -5.58 -1.91 -25.42
N LYS A 155 -4.77 -1.62 -26.43
CA LYS A 155 -3.49 -0.89 -26.31
C LYS A 155 -3.64 0.59 -25.93
N ASP A 156 -4.86 1.13 -25.90
CA ASP A 156 -5.15 2.53 -25.60
C ASP A 156 -5.37 2.82 -24.11
N PHE A 157 -5.07 1.85 -23.22
CA PHE A 157 -5.29 1.99 -21.78
C PHE A 157 -4.64 3.24 -21.16
N LYS A 158 -3.53 3.71 -21.73
CA LYS A 158 -2.81 4.93 -21.29
C LYS A 158 -3.69 6.18 -21.34
N ASN A 159 -4.69 6.23 -22.21
CA ASN A 159 -5.64 7.35 -22.32
C ASN A 159 -6.59 7.44 -21.12
N TYR A 160 -6.67 6.39 -20.31
CA TYR A 160 -7.55 6.28 -19.15
C TYR A 160 -6.82 6.44 -17.82
N LEU A 161 -5.50 6.64 -17.85
CA LEU A 161 -4.72 7.00 -16.68
C LEU A 161 -5.14 8.41 -16.22
N LYS A 162 -5.53 8.51 -14.96
CA LYS A 162 -5.99 9.77 -14.35
C LYS A 162 -5.00 10.23 -13.29
N LYS A 163 -5.09 11.52 -12.95
CA LYS A 163 -4.42 12.06 -11.77
C LYS A 163 -4.89 11.29 -10.52
N GLY A 164 -3.97 10.84 -9.67
CA GLY A 164 -4.24 9.91 -8.57
C GLY A 164 -3.80 8.48 -8.90
N TYR A 165 -4.48 7.47 -8.37
CA TYR A 165 -4.09 6.07 -8.57
C TYR A 165 -5.03 5.36 -9.54
N THR A 166 -4.44 4.60 -10.46
CA THR A 166 -5.17 3.81 -11.47
C THR A 166 -4.62 2.39 -11.48
N LEU A 167 -5.49 1.39 -11.33
CA LEU A 167 -5.13 -0.02 -11.53
C LEU A 167 -5.41 -0.41 -12.98
N VAL A 168 -4.41 -0.98 -13.64
CA VAL A 168 -4.51 -1.64 -14.94
C VAL A 168 -4.44 -3.15 -14.68
N ASP A 169 -5.55 -3.83 -14.97
CA ASP A 169 -5.68 -5.28 -14.91
C ASP A 169 -5.63 -5.82 -16.34
N VAL A 170 -4.58 -6.56 -16.65
CA VAL A 170 -4.39 -7.17 -17.96
C VAL A 170 -4.44 -8.68 -17.82
N PHE A 171 -5.27 -9.34 -18.61
CA PHE A 171 -5.37 -10.79 -18.55
C PHE A 171 -5.61 -11.42 -19.90
N ARG A 172 -5.16 -12.67 -20.02
CA ARG A 172 -5.35 -13.50 -21.20
C ARG A 172 -5.64 -14.93 -20.79
N LYS A 173 -6.49 -15.58 -21.58
CA LYS A 173 -6.70 -17.02 -21.51
C LYS A 173 -6.20 -17.66 -22.81
N VAL A 174 -5.20 -18.53 -22.71
CA VAL A 174 -4.76 -19.38 -23.84
C VAL A 174 -5.05 -20.81 -23.45
N ASP A 175 -5.96 -21.47 -24.18
CA ASP A 175 -6.48 -22.80 -23.88
C ASP A 175 -6.99 -22.94 -22.42
N SER A 176 -6.16 -23.57 -21.57
CA SER A 176 -6.41 -23.91 -20.16
C SER A 176 -5.60 -23.07 -19.18
N GLU A 177 -4.67 -22.25 -19.68
CA GLU A 177 -3.77 -21.44 -18.87
C GLU A 177 -4.25 -19.99 -18.84
N TYR A 178 -4.22 -19.41 -17.63
CA TYR A 178 -4.59 -18.03 -17.38
C TYR A 178 -3.34 -17.26 -16.98
N GLU A 179 -3.13 -16.12 -17.63
CA GLU A 179 -2.11 -15.14 -17.25
C GLU A 179 -2.81 -13.85 -16.88
N ARG A 180 -2.39 -13.24 -15.77
CA ARG A 180 -2.92 -11.96 -15.31
C ARG A 180 -1.81 -11.06 -14.80
N GLY A 181 -1.97 -9.77 -15.02
CA GLY A 181 -1.06 -8.73 -14.63
C GLY A 181 -1.81 -7.60 -13.95
N TYR A 182 -1.29 -7.14 -12.82
CA TYR A 182 -1.79 -5.96 -12.12
C TYR A 182 -0.71 -4.90 -12.11
N ILE A 183 -1.03 -3.72 -12.65
CA ILE A 183 -0.12 -2.58 -12.70
C ILE A 183 -0.83 -1.37 -12.10
N ILE A 184 -0.32 -0.85 -10.99
CA ILE A 184 -0.85 0.39 -10.41
C ILE A 184 -0.01 1.54 -10.92
N PHE A 185 -0.68 2.55 -11.47
CA PHE A 185 -0.09 3.82 -11.86
C PHE A 185 -0.45 4.88 -10.82
N LYS A 186 0.52 5.71 -10.46
CA LYS A 186 0.29 7.02 -9.83
C LYS A 186 0.46 8.07 -10.92
N ASP A 187 -0.62 8.77 -11.22
CA ASP A 187 -0.76 9.65 -12.37
C ASP A 187 -0.48 8.87 -13.67
N ASN A 188 0.76 8.87 -14.16
CA ASN A 188 1.20 8.14 -15.35
C ASN A 188 2.44 7.26 -15.11
N GLU A 189 2.92 7.15 -13.87
CA GLU A 189 4.11 6.37 -13.54
C GLU A 189 3.68 5.04 -12.90
N PRO A 190 4.14 3.88 -13.43
CA PRO A 190 3.84 2.59 -12.82
C PRO A 190 4.60 2.49 -11.50
N ILE A 191 3.87 2.20 -10.43
CA ILE A 191 4.38 2.14 -9.06
C ILE A 191 4.31 0.74 -8.47
N VAL A 192 3.46 -0.14 -9.01
CA VAL A 192 3.32 -1.53 -8.57
C VAL A 192 3.19 -2.43 -9.80
N GLY A 193 3.81 -3.61 -9.76
CA GLY A 193 3.71 -4.64 -10.79
C GLY A 193 3.58 -6.02 -10.17
N ILE A 194 2.56 -6.77 -10.57
CA ILE A 194 2.32 -8.15 -10.14
C ILE A 194 1.91 -8.95 -11.37
N TYR A 195 2.53 -10.12 -11.58
CA TYR A 195 2.16 -11.05 -12.64
C TYR A 195 1.84 -12.42 -12.05
N GLU A 196 0.76 -13.03 -12.50
CA GLU A 196 0.26 -14.32 -12.05
C GLU A 196 0.07 -15.25 -13.26
N CYS A 197 0.52 -16.50 -13.13
CA CYS A 197 0.24 -17.56 -14.08
C CYS A 197 0.15 -18.93 -13.38
N SER A 198 0.01 -20.01 -14.15
CA SER A 198 -0.07 -21.39 -13.63
C SER A 198 1.13 -21.81 -12.78
N LYS A 199 2.27 -21.13 -12.91
CA LYS A 199 3.49 -21.41 -12.13
C LYS A 199 3.54 -20.67 -10.79
N GLY A 200 2.70 -19.66 -10.57
CA GLY A 200 2.68 -18.82 -9.38
C GLY A 200 2.77 -17.34 -9.72
N VAL A 201 3.28 -16.55 -8.78
CA VAL A 201 3.25 -15.09 -8.80
C VAL A 201 4.65 -14.51 -8.86
N LEU A 202 4.82 -13.46 -9.67
CA LEU A 202 5.98 -12.59 -9.71
C LEU A 202 5.60 -11.20 -9.26
N LEU A 203 6.49 -10.56 -8.51
CA LEU A 203 6.28 -9.24 -7.92
C LEU A 203 7.37 -8.26 -8.40
N GLY A 204 6.98 -7.00 -8.54
CA GLY A 204 7.87 -5.87 -8.78
C GLY A 204 8.65 -6.04 -10.08
N ILE A 205 9.96 -5.86 -10.00
CA ILE A 205 10.81 -5.81 -11.20
C ILE A 205 10.88 -7.14 -11.95
N ASP A 206 10.70 -8.26 -11.24
CA ASP A 206 10.74 -9.61 -11.84
C ASP A 206 9.46 -9.88 -12.65
N ALA A 207 8.35 -9.19 -12.32
CA ALA A 207 7.11 -9.24 -13.09
C ALA A 207 7.18 -8.43 -14.40
N CYS A 208 8.04 -7.39 -14.48
CA CYS A 208 8.07 -6.44 -15.59
C CYS A 208 8.20 -7.06 -17.00
N PRO A 209 9.11 -8.03 -17.26
CA PRO A 209 9.23 -8.64 -18.59
C PRO A 209 7.95 -9.36 -19.03
N TYR A 210 7.29 -10.03 -18.08
CA TYR A 210 6.05 -10.78 -18.31
C TYR A 210 4.86 -9.84 -18.50
N LEU A 211 4.76 -8.79 -17.68
CA LEU A 211 3.76 -7.72 -17.82
C LEU A 211 3.88 -7.02 -19.17
N LYS A 212 5.10 -6.71 -19.62
CA LYS A 212 5.32 -6.08 -20.93
C LYS A 212 4.85 -6.99 -22.07
N LYS A 213 5.23 -8.27 -22.02
CA LYS A 213 4.79 -9.27 -23.01
C LYS A 213 3.26 -9.40 -23.03
N LEU A 214 2.63 -9.40 -21.85
CA LEU A 214 1.19 -9.53 -21.71
C LEU A 214 0.45 -8.27 -22.22
N LEU A 215 0.98 -7.07 -21.98
CA LEU A 215 0.45 -5.81 -22.53
C LEU A 215 0.61 -5.69 -24.05
N ASP A 216 1.67 -6.26 -24.63
CA ASP A 216 1.92 -6.21 -26.07
C ASP A 216 1.08 -7.23 -26.86
N ASP A 217 0.49 -8.22 -26.18
CA ASP A 217 -0.30 -9.30 -26.78
C ASP A 217 -1.64 -8.81 -27.33
N GLU A 218 -1.98 -9.21 -28.55
CA GLU A 218 -3.22 -8.80 -29.21
C GLU A 218 -4.48 -9.46 -28.63
N ASN A 219 -4.32 -10.57 -27.90
CA ASN A 219 -5.42 -11.30 -27.28
C ASN A 219 -5.58 -10.99 -25.78
N ALA A 220 -4.76 -10.10 -25.24
CA ALA A 220 -4.89 -9.66 -23.86
C ALA A 220 -6.05 -8.66 -23.73
N ILE A 221 -6.87 -8.88 -22.71
CA ILE A 221 -7.93 -7.96 -22.30
C ILE A 221 -7.37 -7.06 -21.23
N ILE A 222 -7.55 -5.75 -21.40
CA ILE A 222 -7.08 -4.74 -20.44
C ILE A 222 -8.30 -4.00 -19.89
N ASP A 223 -8.45 -4.05 -18.57
CA ASP A 223 -9.44 -3.31 -17.80
C ASP A 223 -8.73 -2.26 -16.92
N VAL A 224 -9.35 -1.09 -16.79
CA VAL A 224 -8.75 0.06 -16.08
C VAL A 224 -9.70 0.50 -14.97
N TYR A 225 -9.17 0.66 -13.77
CA TYR A 225 -9.91 1.00 -12.57
C TYR A 225 -9.31 2.21 -11.85
N GLU A 226 -10.17 3.05 -11.32
CA GLU A 226 -9.83 4.10 -10.35
C GLU A 226 -9.51 3.43 -9.02
N TYR A 227 -8.40 3.86 -8.42
CA TYR A 227 -7.84 3.30 -7.20
C TYR A 227 -7.63 4.38 -6.15
N SER A 228 -7.78 4.03 -4.87
CA SER A 228 -7.53 4.93 -3.75
C SER A 228 -6.13 4.70 -3.16
N PRO A 229 -5.52 5.71 -2.51
CA PRO A 229 -4.26 5.54 -1.80
C PRO A 229 -4.30 4.36 -0.82
N THR A 230 -5.36 4.25 -0.02
CA THR A 230 -5.57 3.15 0.93
C THR A 230 -5.52 1.77 0.29
N LYS A 231 -6.04 1.59 -0.94
CA LYS A 231 -5.96 0.30 -1.65
C LYS A 231 -4.55 0.00 -2.15
N VAL A 232 -3.77 1.03 -2.46
CA VAL A 232 -2.35 0.88 -2.77
C VAL A 232 -1.58 0.49 -1.52
N ASP A 233 -1.87 1.12 -0.38
CA ASP A 233 -1.25 0.81 0.91
C ASP A 233 -1.51 -0.65 1.29
N ILE A 234 -2.76 -1.13 1.20
CA ILE A 234 -3.12 -2.54 1.45
C ILE A 234 -2.31 -3.51 0.56
N ILE A 235 -2.14 -3.19 -0.73
CA ILE A 235 -1.35 -4.03 -1.64
C ILE A 235 0.13 -4.02 -1.28
N LEU A 236 0.67 -2.87 -0.89
CA LEU A 236 2.08 -2.73 -0.52
C LEU A 236 2.38 -3.34 0.86
N GLU A 237 1.41 -3.33 1.77
CA GLU A 237 1.49 -4.06 3.04
C GLU A 237 1.45 -5.58 2.81
N ALA A 238 0.52 -6.06 1.98
CA ALA A 238 0.40 -7.50 1.68
C ALA A 238 1.54 -8.01 0.79
N TYR A 239 2.00 -7.20 -0.16
CA TYR A 239 2.95 -7.57 -1.21
C TYR A 239 4.01 -6.47 -1.42
N PRO A 240 4.89 -6.20 -0.43
CA PRO A 240 5.84 -5.08 -0.49
C PRO A 240 6.81 -5.18 -1.67
N LYS A 241 7.16 -6.39 -2.08
CA LYS A 241 8.02 -6.65 -3.26
C LYS A 241 7.36 -6.25 -4.59
N ALA A 242 6.08 -5.90 -4.60
CA ALA A 242 5.37 -5.48 -5.79
C ALA A 242 5.72 -4.05 -6.24
N LEU A 243 6.33 -3.24 -5.38
CA LEU A 243 6.71 -1.85 -5.66
C LEU A 243 7.74 -1.75 -6.81
N LEU A 244 7.51 -0.80 -7.72
CA LEU A 244 8.33 -0.54 -8.93
C LEU A 244 9.18 0.73 -8.83
N LEU A 245 8.82 1.68 -7.97
CA LEU A 245 9.46 3.01 -7.94
C LEU A 245 10.75 3.09 -7.11
N LYS A 246 11.64 3.91 -7.66
CA LYS A 246 12.90 4.45 -7.12
C LYS A 246 12.64 5.63 -6.17
N ASP A 247 13.53 5.82 -5.19
CA ASP A 247 13.67 7.04 -4.38
C ASP A 247 13.58 8.33 -5.21
N GLU A 248 12.74 9.29 -4.78
CA GLU A 248 12.54 10.61 -5.41
C GLU A 248 13.79 11.51 -5.42
N ASN A 249 14.94 11.04 -4.92
CA ASN A 249 16.22 11.77 -4.95
C ASN A 249 16.96 11.73 -6.31
N GLU A 250 16.54 10.89 -7.29
CA GLU A 250 17.22 10.81 -8.59
C GLU A 250 16.71 11.79 -9.67
N LYS A 251 15.45 12.27 -9.60
CA LYS A 251 14.92 13.26 -10.58
C LYS A 251 15.62 14.64 -10.51
N LYS A 252 16.38 14.93 -9.44
CA LYS A 252 17.22 16.15 -9.35
C LYS A 252 18.60 16.00 -10.00
N LYS A 253 19.07 14.78 -10.31
CA LYS A 253 20.39 14.58 -10.92
C LYS A 253 20.38 14.67 -12.44
N GLU A 254 19.31 14.25 -13.11
CA GLU A 254 19.25 14.30 -14.58
C GLU A 254 19.07 15.72 -15.15
N LYS A 255 18.56 16.68 -14.37
CA LYS A 255 18.54 18.10 -14.78
C LYS A 255 19.87 18.84 -14.62
N TYR A 256 20.87 18.23 -13.96
CA TYR A 256 22.17 18.85 -13.71
C TYR A 256 23.28 18.40 -14.68
N GLU A 257 23.07 17.33 -15.45
CA GLU A 257 24.11 16.79 -16.36
C GLU A 257 23.94 17.20 -17.83
N GLU A 258 22.80 17.76 -18.24
CA GLU A 258 22.59 18.24 -19.62
C GLU A 258 23.17 19.65 -19.90
N SER A 259 23.87 20.28 -18.94
CA SER A 259 24.42 21.63 -19.10
C SER A 259 25.93 21.75 -18.86
N LYS A 260 26.74 20.75 -19.26
CA LYS A 260 28.20 20.93 -19.33
C LYS A 260 28.86 20.23 -20.52
N TYR A 261 28.59 20.74 -21.72
CA TYR A 261 29.60 20.74 -22.79
C TYR A 261 29.53 22.06 -23.56
N GLU A 262 30.29 23.06 -23.10
CA GLU A 262 31.16 23.86 -23.97
C GLU A 262 32.12 24.72 -23.10
N LYS A 263 33.42 24.40 -23.23
CA LYS A 263 34.57 25.33 -23.37
C LYS A 263 34.56 26.62 -22.51
N VAL A 264 35.57 26.98 -21.70
CA VAL A 264 37.01 27.01 -22.02
C VAL A 264 37.81 27.55 -20.81
N THR A 265 38.99 26.94 -20.59
CA THR A 265 40.27 27.40 -19.97
C THR A 265 40.40 27.97 -18.55
N LYS A 266 41.31 27.29 -17.81
CA LYS A 266 42.46 27.77 -17.01
C LYS A 266 42.36 29.12 -16.27
N ASN A 267 42.51 29.09 -14.94
CA ASN A 267 43.72 29.56 -14.25
C ASN A 267 43.71 29.17 -12.77
N GLU A 268 44.92 29.20 -12.22
CA GLU A 268 45.38 28.68 -10.92
C GLU A 268 44.96 29.57 -9.72
N GLU A 269 45.34 29.12 -8.51
CA GLU A 269 45.51 29.87 -7.24
C GLU A 269 44.45 29.74 -6.12
N LYS A 270 44.71 28.78 -5.21
CA LYS A 270 45.06 28.92 -3.77
C LYS A 270 44.59 30.12 -2.90
N ILE A 271 44.21 29.78 -1.64
CA ILE A 271 44.22 30.56 -0.34
C ILE A 271 42.91 31.39 -0.08
N ASP A 272 42.31 31.62 1.10
CA ASP A 272 42.68 31.65 2.53
C ASP A 272 41.46 31.55 3.48
N PHE A 273 41.69 31.33 4.79
CA PHE A 273 40.73 31.51 5.88
C PHE A 273 41.05 32.76 6.74
N GLY A 274 40.04 33.60 7.03
CA GLY A 274 40.05 34.68 8.06
C GLY A 274 39.84 36.10 7.48
N ASN A 275 39.16 37.10 8.08
CA ASN A 275 38.69 37.33 9.45
C ASN A 275 37.62 38.47 9.50
N VAL A 276 36.64 38.30 10.42
CA VAL A 276 35.85 39.24 11.27
C VAL A 276 35.66 40.73 10.93
N GLY A 277 34.41 41.20 11.06
CA GLY A 277 34.03 42.58 11.41
C GLY A 277 32.55 42.68 11.87
N GLU A 278 32.29 43.17 13.08
CA GLU A 278 31.03 43.10 13.86
C GLU A 278 30.02 44.28 13.65
N THR A 279 28.70 43.96 13.71
CA THR A 279 27.54 44.66 14.39
C THR A 279 27.00 46.07 13.97
N PRO A 280 25.76 46.53 14.36
CA PRO A 280 24.48 45.86 14.80
C PRO A 280 23.09 46.52 14.42
N ILE A 281 21.98 45.92 14.95
CA ILE A 281 20.58 46.39 15.30
C ILE A 281 19.52 46.45 14.15
N SER A 282 18.27 45.92 14.21
CA SER A 282 17.28 45.74 15.30
C SER A 282 16.26 44.62 15.05
N SER A 283 15.95 43.88 16.12
CA SER A 283 14.84 42.96 16.33
C SER A 283 13.68 43.63 17.07
N LYS A 284 12.42 43.36 16.68
CA LYS A 284 11.20 43.27 17.53
C LYS A 284 9.94 43.47 16.66
N GLN A 285 9.14 42.42 16.44
CA GLN A 285 7.66 42.50 16.31
C GLN A 285 6.92 41.18 15.98
N ASN A 286 7.58 40.02 15.83
CA ASN A 286 6.90 38.79 15.36
C ASN A 286 6.94 37.59 16.33
N GLU A 287 7.03 37.80 17.65
CA GLU A 287 6.97 36.71 18.64
C GLU A 287 5.59 36.59 19.35
N ASP A 288 4.79 37.66 19.44
CA ASP A 288 3.57 37.65 20.29
C ASP A 288 2.32 36.97 19.68
N ARG A 289 2.37 36.42 18.45
CA ARG A 289 1.19 35.81 17.78
C ARG A 289 1.17 34.28 17.72
N LYS A 290 2.26 33.59 18.04
CA LYS A 290 2.31 32.11 18.02
C LYS A 290 2.12 31.46 19.40
N GLU A 291 2.36 32.19 20.50
CA GLU A 291 2.18 31.65 21.85
C GLU A 291 0.71 31.52 22.30
N ASN A 292 -0.23 32.25 21.68
CA ASN A 292 -1.63 32.27 22.14
C ASN A 292 -2.52 31.14 21.62
N ILE A 293 -2.07 30.30 20.68
CA ILE A 293 -2.87 29.13 20.21
C ILE A 293 -2.50 27.87 21.01
N ASN A 294 -1.24 27.73 21.44
CA ASN A 294 -0.78 26.56 22.20
C ASN A 294 -1.23 26.57 23.67
N THR A 295 -1.34 27.75 24.29
CA THR A 295 -1.69 27.87 25.71
C THR A 295 -3.14 27.51 26.03
N GLU A 296 -4.04 27.52 25.04
CA GLU A 296 -5.43 27.08 25.23
C GLU A 296 -5.64 25.57 25.10
N LEU A 297 -4.72 24.83 24.47
CA LEU A 297 -4.81 23.36 24.32
C LEU A 297 -4.14 22.63 25.50
N GLU A 298 -3.08 23.21 26.06
CA GLU A 298 -2.28 22.60 27.15
C GLU A 298 -3.04 22.49 28.49
N ASN A 299 -4.17 23.19 28.63
CA ASN A 299 -5.00 23.18 29.85
C ASN A 299 -6.35 22.45 29.67
N LEU A 300 -6.60 21.82 28.53
CA LEU A 300 -7.86 21.12 28.30
C LEU A 300 -7.82 19.74 28.95
N SER A 301 -8.93 19.39 29.60
CA SER A 301 -9.12 18.01 30.07
C SER A 301 -9.08 17.04 28.89
N ARG A 302 -8.77 15.78 29.19
CA ARG A 302 -8.80 14.68 28.21
C ARG A 302 -10.13 14.66 27.45
N GLU A 303 -11.23 14.89 28.15
CA GLU A 303 -12.58 14.93 27.61
C GLU A 303 -12.79 16.10 26.62
N GLU A 304 -12.21 17.26 26.88
CA GLU A 304 -12.28 18.45 26.01
C GLU A 304 -11.39 18.34 24.78
N LEU A 305 -10.22 17.71 24.91
CA LEU A 305 -9.35 17.38 23.78
C LEU A 305 -10.03 16.37 22.83
N LEU A 306 -10.60 15.30 23.39
CA LEU A 306 -11.33 14.29 22.62
C LEU A 306 -12.53 14.91 21.89
N LYS A 307 -13.26 15.83 22.54
CA LYS A 307 -14.37 16.55 21.92
C LYS A 307 -13.94 17.52 20.81
N ARG A 308 -12.80 18.20 20.96
CA ARG A 308 -12.24 19.11 19.93
C ARG A 308 -11.65 18.37 18.73
N LEU A 309 -11.08 17.19 18.95
CA LEU A 309 -10.52 16.34 17.89
C LEU A 309 -11.55 15.41 17.26
N ASN A 310 -12.80 15.43 17.75
CA ASN A 310 -13.89 14.55 17.31
C ASN A 310 -13.55 13.05 17.44
N ILE A 311 -12.69 12.70 18.40
CA ILE A 311 -12.26 11.33 18.70
C ILE A 311 -13.12 10.83 19.86
N LYS A 312 -13.86 9.75 19.64
CA LYS A 312 -14.59 9.09 20.73
C LYS A 312 -13.61 8.26 21.57
N PRO A 313 -13.68 8.32 22.91
CA PRO A 313 -12.92 7.41 23.74
C PRO A 313 -13.35 5.96 23.42
N PRO A 314 -12.41 5.00 23.43
CA PRO A 314 -12.75 3.60 23.22
C PRO A 314 -13.73 3.17 24.32
N ASP A 315 -14.93 2.79 23.90
CA ASP A 315 -15.96 2.25 24.78
C ASP A 315 -15.76 0.74 24.97
N GLU A 316 -16.56 0.13 25.84
CA GLU A 316 -16.50 -1.32 26.10
C GLU A 316 -16.73 -2.15 24.81
N ASN A 317 -17.31 -1.54 23.77
CA ASN A 317 -17.60 -2.18 22.50
C ASN A 317 -16.54 -1.85 21.42
N TRP A 318 -15.45 -1.15 21.74
CA TRP A 318 -14.45 -0.72 20.75
C TRP A 318 -13.77 -1.89 20.04
N VAL A 319 -13.43 -2.95 20.80
CA VAL A 319 -12.84 -4.17 20.25
C VAL A 319 -13.84 -4.91 19.36
N GLU A 320 -15.10 -5.01 19.79
CA GLU A 320 -16.16 -5.62 18.98
C GLU A 320 -16.43 -4.82 17.71
N ASN A 321 -16.43 -3.49 17.77
CA ASN A 321 -16.58 -2.63 16.59
C ASN A 321 -15.42 -2.77 15.62
N MET A 322 -14.18 -2.85 16.10
CA MET A 322 -13.00 -3.10 15.27
C MET A 322 -13.05 -4.46 14.59
N VAL A 323 -13.38 -5.52 15.34
CA VAL A 323 -13.56 -6.85 14.76
C VAL A 323 -14.68 -6.79 13.72
N ARG A 324 -15.80 -6.13 14.03
CA ARG A 324 -16.95 -5.99 13.14
C ARG A 324 -16.61 -5.26 11.83
N GLU A 325 -15.78 -4.22 11.90
CA GLU A 325 -15.26 -3.48 10.73
C GLU A 325 -14.27 -4.29 9.88
N LEU A 326 -13.54 -5.23 10.49
CA LEU A 326 -12.56 -6.08 9.79
C LEU A 326 -13.16 -7.40 9.26
N THR A 327 -14.23 -7.91 9.88
CA THR A 327 -14.81 -9.22 9.53
C THR A 327 -16.10 -9.14 8.74
N PHE A 328 -16.82 -8.02 8.78
CA PHE A 328 -18.12 -7.90 8.10
C PHE A 328 -18.11 -6.75 7.09
N PRO A 329 -18.86 -6.89 5.97
CA PRO A 329 -18.99 -5.81 5.02
C PRO A 329 -19.60 -4.58 5.69
N SER A 330 -18.92 -3.46 5.53
CA SER A 330 -19.36 -2.14 5.97
C SER A 330 -20.71 -1.77 5.35
N GLU A 331 -21.38 -0.77 5.93
CA GLU A 331 -22.66 -0.28 5.41
C GLU A 331 -22.55 0.19 3.95
N SER A 332 -21.40 0.77 3.57
CA SER A 332 -21.13 1.16 2.18
C SER A 332 -20.95 -0.05 1.25
N GLU A 333 -20.29 -1.12 1.71
CA GLU A 333 -20.10 -2.34 0.93
C GLU A 333 -21.41 -3.11 0.77
N LEU A 334 -22.24 -3.14 1.82
CA LEU A 334 -23.60 -3.66 1.76
C LEU A 334 -24.45 -2.86 0.77
N GLU A 335 -24.31 -1.54 0.73
CA GLU A 335 -25.06 -0.68 -0.21
C GLU A 335 -24.64 -0.90 -1.68
N GLU A 336 -23.34 -1.06 -1.95
CA GLU A 336 -22.86 -1.42 -3.28
C GLU A 336 -23.29 -2.83 -3.71
N LEU A 337 -23.16 -3.80 -2.80
CA LEU A 337 -23.62 -5.16 -3.01
C LEU A 337 -25.13 -5.20 -3.28
N ARG A 338 -25.90 -4.39 -2.55
CA ARG A 338 -27.35 -4.21 -2.76
C ARG A 338 -27.64 -3.71 -4.16
N TYR A 339 -26.89 -2.71 -4.66
CA TYR A 339 -27.06 -2.22 -6.02
C TYR A 339 -26.77 -3.30 -7.07
N LYS A 340 -25.66 -4.04 -6.93
CA LYS A 340 -25.27 -5.14 -7.83
C LYS A 340 -26.30 -6.27 -7.85
N ILE A 341 -26.78 -6.70 -6.68
CA ILE A 341 -27.82 -7.73 -6.55
C ILE A 341 -29.13 -7.22 -7.17
N LYS A 342 -29.52 -5.97 -6.87
CA LYS A 342 -30.73 -5.35 -7.41
C LYS A 342 -30.72 -5.34 -8.94
N GLU A 343 -29.62 -4.91 -9.55
CA GLU A 343 -29.45 -4.85 -11.00
C GLU A 343 -29.47 -6.25 -11.63
N ARG A 344 -28.77 -7.23 -11.06
CA ARG A 344 -28.80 -8.62 -11.57
C ARG A 344 -30.17 -9.27 -11.46
N ILE A 345 -30.87 -9.08 -10.34
CA ILE A 345 -32.25 -9.56 -10.17
C ILE A 345 -33.14 -8.90 -11.24
N TYR A 346 -33.04 -7.58 -11.41
CA TYR A 346 -33.80 -6.86 -12.43
C TYR A 346 -33.56 -7.45 -13.82
N ASN A 347 -32.31 -7.52 -14.27
CA ASN A 347 -31.96 -7.99 -15.61
C ASN A 347 -32.38 -9.45 -15.84
N SER A 348 -32.09 -10.33 -14.88
CA SER A 348 -32.40 -11.76 -15.01
C SER A 348 -33.89 -12.05 -15.12
N ILE A 349 -34.75 -11.26 -14.46
CA ILE A 349 -36.20 -11.37 -14.52
C ILE A 349 -36.76 -10.62 -15.74
N LYS A 350 -36.22 -9.46 -16.08
CA LYS A 350 -36.67 -8.63 -17.22
C LYS A 350 -36.56 -9.36 -18.56
N GLU A 351 -35.58 -10.24 -18.70
CA GLU A 351 -35.38 -11.10 -19.87
C GLU A 351 -36.45 -12.20 -20.03
N LEU A 352 -37.24 -12.49 -19.00
CA LEU A 352 -38.30 -13.48 -19.09
C LEU A 352 -39.39 -13.04 -20.06
N ASP A 353 -39.77 -13.97 -20.94
CA ASP A 353 -40.87 -13.74 -21.87
C ASP A 353 -42.18 -13.55 -21.10
N GLY A 354 -42.88 -12.45 -21.38
CA GLY A 354 -44.07 -12.01 -20.65
C GLY A 354 -43.83 -10.92 -19.60
N VAL A 355 -42.57 -10.62 -19.22
CA VAL A 355 -42.26 -9.52 -18.30
C VAL A 355 -42.23 -8.19 -19.04
N ARG A 356 -43.06 -7.24 -18.60
CA ARG A 356 -43.03 -5.85 -19.07
C ARG A 356 -42.01 -5.06 -18.28
N ASP A 357 -42.02 -5.19 -16.95
CA ASP A 357 -41.12 -4.44 -16.08
C ASP A 357 -40.93 -5.12 -14.73
N VAL A 358 -39.87 -4.74 -14.01
CA VAL A 358 -39.52 -5.32 -12.71
C VAL A 358 -39.13 -4.18 -11.77
N ASP A 359 -39.72 -4.15 -10.59
CA ASP A 359 -39.25 -3.30 -9.51
C ASP A 359 -38.63 -4.17 -8.42
N VAL A 360 -37.41 -3.84 -8.02
CA VAL A 360 -36.62 -4.61 -7.07
C VAL A 360 -36.31 -3.70 -5.89
N ASN A 361 -36.92 -3.95 -4.75
CA ASN A 361 -36.73 -3.19 -3.54
C ASN A 361 -36.21 -4.10 -2.43
N ILE A 362 -34.90 -4.20 -2.35
CA ILE A 362 -34.20 -5.05 -1.38
C ILE A 362 -33.32 -4.22 -0.45
N ARG A 363 -33.08 -4.77 0.73
CA ARG A 363 -32.16 -4.30 1.76
C ARG A 363 -31.24 -5.45 2.14
N LEU A 364 -29.99 -5.12 2.44
CA LEU A 364 -29.01 -6.06 2.93
C LEU A 364 -28.61 -5.65 4.34
N ASN A 365 -28.69 -6.60 5.27
CA ASN A 365 -28.18 -6.44 6.64
C ASN A 365 -27.21 -7.58 6.92
N CYS A 366 -26.22 -7.34 7.78
CA CYS A 366 -25.34 -8.38 8.30
C CYS A 366 -25.77 -8.72 9.74
N ASP A 367 -25.98 -10.00 10.04
CA ASP A 367 -26.23 -10.43 11.41
C ASP A 367 -24.93 -10.54 12.24
N TYR A 368 -25.07 -10.89 13.52
CA TYR A 368 -23.94 -11.00 14.44
C TYR A 368 -23.00 -12.18 14.10
N ASP A 369 -23.44 -13.13 13.29
CA ASP A 369 -22.68 -14.32 12.88
C ASP A 369 -22.03 -14.13 11.49
N GLY A 370 -22.21 -12.97 10.86
CA GLY A 370 -21.62 -12.63 9.56
C GLY A 370 -22.43 -13.05 8.33
N LYS A 371 -23.67 -13.49 8.54
CA LYS A 371 -24.56 -13.85 7.45
C LYS A 371 -25.26 -12.61 6.91
N ILE A 372 -25.30 -12.51 5.58
CA ILE A 372 -25.99 -11.40 4.91
C ILE A 372 -27.47 -11.76 4.74
N VAL A 373 -28.33 -11.06 5.47
CA VAL A 373 -29.78 -11.14 5.31
C VAL A 373 -30.22 -10.22 4.18
N CYS A 374 -30.72 -10.81 3.09
CA CYS A 374 -31.31 -10.09 1.97
C CYS A 374 -32.83 -10.11 2.09
N GLU A 375 -33.42 -8.97 2.46
CA GLU A 375 -34.85 -8.82 2.69
C GLU A 375 -35.47 -7.82 1.73
N GLY A 376 -36.72 -8.04 1.32
CA GLY A 376 -37.43 -7.05 0.51
C GLY A 376 -38.48 -7.62 -0.42
N GLU A 377 -38.76 -6.89 -1.47
CA GLU A 377 -39.84 -7.16 -2.40
C GLU A 377 -39.37 -7.05 -3.86
N VAL A 378 -39.81 -8.01 -4.67
CA VAL A 378 -39.65 -7.97 -6.13
C VAL A 378 -41.03 -7.98 -6.78
N VAL A 379 -41.37 -6.89 -7.45
CA VAL A 379 -42.64 -6.71 -8.17
C VAL A 379 -42.42 -6.89 -9.66
N VAL A 380 -43.08 -7.89 -10.24
CA VAL A 380 -42.97 -8.23 -11.66
C VAL A 380 -44.24 -7.83 -12.38
N LYS A 381 -44.13 -6.82 -13.25
CA LYS A 381 -45.25 -6.31 -14.07
C LYS A 381 -45.30 -7.09 -15.38
N THR A 382 -46.43 -7.71 -15.67
CA THR A 382 -46.64 -8.54 -16.86
C THR A 382 -47.01 -7.72 -18.11
N LYS A 383 -46.70 -8.25 -19.30
CA LYS A 383 -47.18 -7.71 -20.58
C LYS A 383 -48.68 -8.03 -20.72
N LYS A 384 -49.50 -6.98 -20.84
CA LYS A 384 -50.95 -7.10 -21.10
C LYS A 384 -51.25 -6.77 -22.56
N LEU A 385 -52.09 -7.57 -23.21
CA LEU A 385 -52.65 -7.26 -24.53
C LEU A 385 -54.16 -7.08 -24.34
N LEU A 386 -54.69 -5.89 -24.60
CA LEU A 386 -56.12 -5.55 -24.42
C LEU A 386 -56.67 -5.89 -23.01
N GLY A 387 -55.84 -5.71 -21.96
CA GLY A 387 -56.23 -5.98 -20.57
C GLY A 387 -56.08 -7.44 -20.11
N ILE A 388 -55.76 -8.37 -21.02
CA ILE A 388 -55.54 -9.78 -20.71
C ILE A 388 -54.03 -10.04 -20.60
N ILE A 389 -53.61 -10.76 -19.54
CA ILE A 389 -52.22 -11.16 -19.31
C ILE A 389 -51.80 -12.12 -20.43
N LYS A 390 -50.72 -11.78 -21.16
CA LYS A 390 -50.33 -12.47 -22.41
C LYS A 390 -49.73 -13.86 -22.16
N LYS A 391 -49.13 -14.07 -20.98
CA LYS A 391 -48.47 -15.32 -20.57
C LYS A 391 -48.37 -15.36 -19.05
N ASP A 392 -48.68 -16.50 -18.45
CA ASP A 392 -48.57 -16.68 -17.00
C ASP A 392 -47.10 -16.77 -16.60
N ILE A 393 -46.69 -16.01 -15.58
CA ILE A 393 -45.29 -15.96 -15.14
C ILE A 393 -45.15 -16.87 -13.92
N ASN A 394 -44.23 -17.83 -14.00
CA ASN A 394 -44.02 -18.79 -12.92
C ASN A 394 -43.24 -18.13 -11.77
N ALA A 395 -43.89 -17.93 -10.62
CA ALA A 395 -43.27 -17.39 -9.41
C ALA A 395 -42.02 -18.19 -8.97
N LYS A 396 -42.03 -19.52 -9.17
CA LYS A 396 -40.90 -20.39 -8.82
C LYS A 396 -39.69 -20.20 -9.74
N GLU A 397 -39.92 -19.80 -10.98
CA GLU A 397 -38.86 -19.45 -11.91
C GLU A 397 -38.17 -18.14 -11.50
N ILE A 398 -38.97 -17.16 -11.03
CA ILE A 398 -38.46 -15.91 -10.47
C ILE A 398 -37.65 -16.19 -9.20
N GLU A 399 -38.18 -17.01 -8.28
CA GLU A 399 -37.50 -17.40 -7.04
C GLU A 399 -36.16 -18.09 -7.31
N ASN A 400 -36.10 -19.00 -8.28
CA ASN A 400 -34.87 -19.67 -8.67
C ASN A 400 -33.83 -18.69 -9.23
N LYS A 401 -34.25 -17.71 -10.05
CA LYS A 401 -33.34 -16.68 -10.59
C LYS A 401 -32.78 -15.78 -9.50
N ILE A 402 -33.61 -15.39 -8.54
CA ILE A 402 -33.18 -14.62 -7.36
C ILE A 402 -32.16 -15.44 -6.55
N ASN A 403 -32.48 -16.69 -6.21
CA ASN A 403 -31.58 -17.54 -5.43
C ASN A 403 -30.26 -17.83 -6.14
N ASN A 404 -30.28 -18.05 -7.46
CA ASN A 404 -29.06 -18.21 -8.26
C ASN A 404 -28.24 -16.93 -8.31
N THR A 405 -28.89 -15.77 -8.34
CA THR A 405 -28.21 -14.46 -8.27
C THR A 405 -27.47 -14.30 -6.95
N LEU A 406 -28.11 -14.64 -5.82
CA LEU A 406 -27.49 -14.56 -4.50
C LEU A 406 -26.33 -15.55 -4.34
N LYS A 407 -26.50 -16.80 -4.80
CA LYS A 407 -25.47 -17.85 -4.75
C LYS A 407 -24.23 -17.56 -5.61
N ALA A 408 -24.32 -16.63 -6.56
CA ALA A 408 -23.19 -16.26 -7.41
C ALA A 408 -22.12 -15.44 -6.67
N TYR A 409 -22.40 -15.00 -5.45
CA TYR A 409 -21.48 -14.26 -4.60
C TYR A 409 -20.90 -15.17 -3.51
N HIS A 410 -19.69 -14.86 -3.04
CA HIS A 410 -18.97 -15.65 -2.02
C HIS A 410 -19.48 -15.46 -0.58
N TYR A 411 -20.62 -14.78 -0.41
CA TYR A 411 -21.23 -14.56 0.89
C TYR A 411 -22.29 -15.62 1.20
N GLU A 412 -22.47 -15.94 2.46
CA GLU A 412 -23.62 -16.72 2.92
C GLU A 412 -24.84 -15.81 3.05
N PHE A 413 -25.91 -16.09 2.28
CA PHE A 413 -27.14 -15.31 2.29
C PHE A 413 -28.28 -16.02 3.04
N ASP A 414 -29.05 -15.27 3.81
CA ASP A 414 -30.43 -15.60 4.18
C ASP A 414 -31.39 -14.77 3.30
N SER A 415 -32.24 -15.42 2.50
CA SER A 415 -33.14 -14.73 1.56
C SER A 415 -34.56 -14.66 2.11
N LYS A 416 -35.06 -13.43 2.33
CA LYS A 416 -36.42 -13.11 2.76
C LYS A 416 -37.09 -12.18 1.76
N ILE A 417 -37.05 -12.57 0.48
CA ILE A 417 -37.63 -11.80 -0.62
C ILE A 417 -39.05 -12.25 -0.92
N VAL A 418 -39.99 -11.31 -0.89
CA VAL A 418 -41.38 -11.51 -1.30
C VAL A 418 -41.53 -11.20 -2.79
N ILE A 419 -42.17 -12.09 -3.55
CA ILE A 419 -42.40 -11.92 -4.98
C ILE A 419 -43.87 -11.57 -5.22
N LYS A 420 -44.14 -10.46 -5.92
CA LYS A 420 -45.49 -10.07 -6.38
C LYS A 420 -45.52 -10.01 -7.91
N ILE A 421 -46.60 -10.50 -8.51
CA ILE A 421 -46.81 -10.50 -9.97
C ILE A 421 -48.07 -9.70 -10.30
N GLU A 422 -47.96 -8.70 -11.18
CA GLU A 422 -49.01 -7.69 -11.47
C GLU A 422 -49.40 -7.52 -12.95
#